data_AF-A0A1J3CSU1-F1
#
_entry.id   AF-A0A1J3CSU1-F1
#
_cell.length_a   1.000
_cell.length_b   1.000
_cell.length_c   1.000
_cell.angle_alpha   90.00
_cell.angle_beta   90.00
_cell.angle_gamma   90.00
#
_symmetry.space_group_name_H-M   'P 1'
#
loop_
_entity.id
_entity.type
_entity.pdbx_description
1 polymer ?
#
loop_
_entity_poly.entity_id
_entity_poly.type
_entity_poly.pdbx_seq_one_letter_code
_entity_poly.pdbx_strand_id
1 'polypeptide(L)'
;EQVSQLLEIQSIRDLSDYHKLLPFWLLWRIWKSRCQLIFKKQSLSPQIVVQQAHADVLEWMNSISFKSSAAMRCDSVILSQQPAPQTVSWQRPSMGYHKCNFDASFD
;
A
#
# COMPACT_ATOMS: atom_id res chain seq x y z
N GLU A 1 -12.69 -19.97 -11.78
CA GLU A 1 -12.75 -20.86 -10.60
C GLU A 1 -11.85 -20.38 -9.46
N GLN A 2 -10.51 -20.42 -9.59
CA GLN A 2 -9.63 -20.03 -8.47
C GLN A 2 -9.67 -18.54 -8.09
N VAL A 3 -9.82 -17.63 -9.06
CA VAL A 3 -10.00 -16.19 -8.76
C VAL A 3 -11.31 -15.93 -8.01
N SER A 4 -12.36 -16.69 -8.33
CA SER A 4 -13.65 -16.59 -7.64
C SER A 4 -13.52 -16.97 -6.17
N GLN A 5 -12.80 -18.06 -5.87
CA GLN A 5 -12.51 -18.49 -4.50
C GLN A 5 -11.73 -17.42 -3.71
N LEU A 6 -10.77 -16.73 -4.36
CA LEU A 6 -10.04 -15.63 -3.73
C LEU A 6 -10.92 -14.42 -3.42
N LEU A 7 -11.90 -14.13 -4.27
CA LEU A 7 -12.88 -13.08 -4.02
C LEU A 7 -13.85 -13.48 -2.89
N GLU A 8 -14.21 -14.75 -2.78
CA GLU A 8 -15.05 -15.27 -1.70
C GLU A 8 -14.40 -15.08 -0.33
N ILE A 9 -13.07 -15.18 -0.22
CA ILE A 9 -12.32 -14.91 1.02
C ILE A 9 -12.63 -13.51 1.58
N GLN A 10 -12.88 -12.52 0.72
CA GLN A 10 -13.24 -11.16 1.16
C GLN A 10 -14.57 -11.11 1.91
N SER A 11 -15.49 -12.04 1.63
CA SER A 11 -16.82 -12.09 2.23
C SER A 11 -16.86 -12.79 3.60
N ILE A 12 -15.79 -13.50 3.97
CA ILE A 12 -15.71 -14.25 5.23
C ILE A 12 -15.57 -13.27 6.40
N ARG A 13 -16.50 -13.31 7.37
CA ARG A 13 -16.51 -12.34 8.49
C ARG A 13 -15.44 -12.60 9.53
N ASP A 14 -15.15 -13.86 9.83
CA ASP A 14 -14.23 -14.25 10.91
C ASP A 14 -12.74 -14.15 10.54
N LEU A 15 -12.46 -13.71 9.31
CA LEU A 15 -11.11 -13.60 8.80
C LEU A 15 -10.60 -12.16 8.97
N SER A 16 -9.40 -12.00 9.53
CA SER A 16 -8.81 -10.67 9.69
C SER A 16 -8.47 -10.04 8.33
N ASP A 17 -8.45 -8.71 8.28
CA ASP A 17 -8.13 -7.96 7.06
C ASP A 17 -6.78 -8.37 6.47
N TYR A 18 -5.81 -8.67 7.33
CA TYR A 18 -4.52 -9.20 6.92
C TYR A 18 -4.65 -10.46 6.05
N HIS A 19 -5.41 -11.45 6.51
CA HIS A 19 -5.60 -12.71 5.80
C HIS A 19 -6.45 -12.54 4.53
N LYS A 20 -7.37 -11.56 4.52
CA LYS A 20 -8.14 -11.20 3.32
C LYS A 20 -7.25 -10.56 2.26
N LEU A 21 -6.31 -9.71 2.66
CA LEU A 21 -5.45 -8.93 1.76
C LEU A 21 -4.27 -9.74 1.22
N LEU A 22 -3.67 -10.60 2.04
CA LEU A 22 -2.44 -11.32 1.72
C LEU A 22 -2.48 -12.06 0.36
N PRO A 23 -3.54 -12.79 -0.02
CA PRO A 23 -3.58 -13.48 -1.31
C PRO A 23 -3.45 -12.54 -2.51
N PHE A 24 -4.04 -11.34 -2.44
CA PHE A 24 -3.99 -10.36 -3.52
C PHE A 24 -2.59 -9.74 -3.65
N TRP A 25 -1.95 -9.44 -2.51
CA TRP A 25 -0.57 -8.96 -2.50
C TRP A 25 0.43 -10.03 -2.96
N LEU A 26 0.19 -11.30 -2.64
CA LEU A 26 0.97 -12.41 -3.19
C LEU A 26 0.86 -12.51 -4.71
N LEU A 27 -0.35 -12.45 -5.27
CA LEU A 27 -0.56 -12.43 -6.73
C LEU A 27 0.17 -11.27 -7.40
N TRP A 28 0.07 -10.07 -6.81
CA TRP A 28 0.78 -8.88 -7.28
C TRP A 28 2.30 -9.06 -7.23
N ARG A 29 2.84 -9.64 -6.15
CA ARG A 29 4.28 -9.89 -5.98
C ARG A 29 4.80 -10.96 -6.94
N ILE A 30 4.03 -12.03 -7.19
CA ILE A 30 4.34 -13.03 -8.20
C ILE A 30 4.38 -12.39 -9.60
N TRP A 31 3.38 -11.57 -9.93
CA TRP A 31 3.36 -10.85 -11.20
C TRP A 31 4.57 -9.92 -11.35
N LYS A 32 4.92 -9.14 -10.33
CA LYS A 32 6.13 -8.29 -10.33
C LYS A 32 7.42 -9.09 -10.49
N SER A 33 7.56 -10.20 -9.76
CA SER A 33 8.73 -11.09 -9.85
C SER A 33 8.89 -11.65 -11.26
N ARG A 34 7.78 -12.08 -11.89
CA ARG A 34 7.79 -12.51 -13.30
C ARG A 34 8.25 -11.39 -14.24
N CYS A 35 7.77 -10.17 -14.04
CA CYS A 35 8.20 -9.01 -14.84
C CYS A 35 9.70 -8.73 -14.65
N GLN A 36 10.22 -8.79 -13.43
CA GLN A 36 11.66 -8.63 -13.17
C GLN A 36 12.48 -9.72 -13.86
N LEU A 37 12.02 -10.97 -13.86
CA LEU A 37 12.68 -12.05 -14.57
C LEU A 37 12.72 -11.81 -16.10
N ILE A 38 11.61 -11.41 -16.69
CA ILE A 38 11.51 -11.22 -18.15
C ILE A 38 12.36 -10.04 -18.60
N PHE A 39 12.21 -8.88 -17.95
CA PHE A 39 12.76 -7.61 -18.40
C PHE A 39 14.13 -7.28 -17.81
N LYS A 40 14.41 -7.70 -16.56
CA LYS A 40 15.67 -7.42 -15.86
C LYS A 40 16.57 -8.64 -15.72
N LYS A 41 16.13 -9.83 -16.15
CA LYS A 41 16.83 -11.11 -15.95
C LYS A 41 17.16 -11.41 -14.49
N GLN A 42 16.40 -10.82 -13.57
CA GLN A 42 16.57 -10.99 -12.13
C GLN A 42 15.55 -12.00 -11.61
N SER A 43 16.04 -13.03 -10.92
CA SER A 43 15.19 -14.03 -10.25
C SER A 43 15.19 -13.77 -8.76
N LEU A 44 14.00 -13.60 -8.18
CA LEU A 44 13.83 -13.54 -6.72
C LEU A 44 13.48 -14.92 -6.20
N SER A 45 14.02 -15.27 -5.03
CA SER A 45 13.60 -16.49 -4.36
C SER A 45 12.13 -16.38 -3.92
N PRO A 46 11.35 -17.48 -3.96
CA PRO A 46 9.96 -17.48 -3.52
C PRO A 46 9.79 -16.98 -2.08
N GLN A 47 10.77 -17.26 -1.21
CA GLN A 47 10.79 -16.80 0.18
C GLN A 47 10.79 -15.27 0.26
N ILE A 48 11.60 -14.59 -0.57
CA ILE A 48 11.64 -13.12 -0.63
C ILE A 48 10.30 -12.57 -1.14
N VAL A 49 9.72 -13.20 -2.16
CA VAL A 49 8.41 -12.78 -2.72
C VAL A 49 7.31 -12.84 -1.65
N VAL A 50 7.28 -13.90 -0.85
CA VAL A 50 6.33 -14.06 0.26
C VAL A 50 6.58 -13.03 1.36
N GLN A 51 7.83 -12.84 1.79
CA GLN A 51 8.19 -11.83 2.79
C GLN A 51 7.78 -10.41 2.36
N GLN A 52 8.00 -10.07 1.09
CA GLN A 52 7.58 -8.78 0.54
C GLN A 52 6.07 -8.62 0.51
N ALA A 53 5.31 -9.68 0.22
CA ALA A 53 3.85 -9.62 0.28
C ALA A 53 3.35 -9.35 1.71
N HIS A 54 3.95 -10.00 2.71
CA HIS A 54 3.65 -9.73 4.12
C HIS A 54 3.95 -8.29 4.51
N ALA A 55 5.12 -7.79 4.14
CA ALA A 55 5.52 -6.41 4.41
C ALA A 55 4.54 -5.40 3.80
N ASP A 56 4.13 -5.62 2.55
CA ASP A 56 3.16 -4.74 1.85
C ASP A 56 1.80 -4.71 2.55
N VAL A 57 1.29 -5.87 2.99
CA VAL A 57 0.00 -5.93 3.69
C VAL A 57 0.06 -5.13 4.99
N LEU A 58 1.14 -5.31 5.76
CA LEU A 58 1.33 -4.60 7.03
C LEU A 58 1.48 -3.10 6.80
N GLU A 59 2.29 -2.69 5.82
CA GLU A 59 2.45 -1.28 5.44
C GLU A 59 1.10 -0.67 5.03
N TRP A 60 0.34 -1.37 4.19
CA TRP A 60 -0.97 -0.93 3.74
C TRP A 60 -1.93 -0.74 4.93
N MET A 61 -2.06 -1.74 5.80
CA MET A 61 -2.92 -1.66 6.99
C MET A 61 -2.51 -0.51 7.92
N ASN A 62 -1.22 -0.33 8.16
CA ASN A 62 -0.69 0.78 8.95
C ASN A 62 -1.03 2.14 8.34
N SER A 63 -0.94 2.26 7.00
CA SER A 63 -1.25 3.50 6.28
C SER A 63 -2.73 3.88 6.38
N ILE A 64 -3.63 2.90 6.44
CA ILE A 64 -5.07 3.13 6.63
C ILE A 64 -5.34 3.57 8.07
N SER A 65 -4.75 2.87 9.05
CA SER A 65 -4.92 3.19 10.47
C SER A 65 -4.49 4.62 10.82
N PHE A 66 -3.39 5.09 10.21
CA PHE A 66 -2.90 6.46 10.38
C PHE A 66 -3.91 7.51 9.86
N LYS A 67 -4.58 7.23 8.73
CA LYS A 67 -5.58 8.13 8.14
C LYS A 67 -6.86 8.22 8.99
N SER A 68 -7.32 7.10 9.55
CA SER A 68 -8.46 7.11 10.49
C SER A 68 -8.15 7.85 11.79
N SER A 69 -6.92 7.73 12.30
CA SER A 69 -6.47 8.41 13.52
C SER A 69 -6.32 9.93 13.34
N ALA A 70 -6.05 10.40 12.13
CA ALA A 70 -6.02 11.83 11.81
C ALA A 70 -7.43 12.43 11.73
N ALA A 71 -8.42 11.67 11.29
CA ALA A 71 -9.82 12.11 11.25
C ALA A 71 -10.48 12.20 12.64
N MET A 72 -10.08 11.36 13.60
CA MET A 72 -10.63 11.37 14.97
C MET A 72 -10.03 12.43 15.91
N ARG A 73 -8.91 13.08 15.54
CA ARG A 73 -8.29 14.15 16.36
C ARG A 73 -8.96 15.53 16.20
N CYS A 74 -10.04 15.63 15.43
CA CYS A 74 -10.74 16.90 15.24
C CYS A 74 -11.78 17.22 16.33
N ASP A 75 -12.17 16.26 17.17
CA ASP A 75 -13.31 16.44 18.09
C ASP A 75 -12.97 16.51 19.59
N SER A 76 -11.69 16.50 19.96
CA SER A 76 -11.33 16.77 21.36
C SER A 76 -9.93 17.35 21.49
N VAL A 77 -9.86 18.64 21.80
CA VAL A 77 -9.08 19.23 22.91
C VAL A 77 -9.04 20.75 22.71
N ILE A 78 -9.75 21.43 23.60
CA ILE A 78 -9.64 22.86 23.89
C ILE A 78 -8.23 23.13 24.46
N LEU A 79 -7.62 24.25 24.04
CA LEU A 79 -6.39 24.90 24.58
C LEU A 79 -5.01 24.28 24.23
N SER A 80 -4.46 24.65 23.08
CA SER A 80 -3.13 25.33 22.99
C SER A 80 -2.86 25.74 21.53
N GLN A 81 -2.27 26.92 21.36
CA GLN A 81 -1.99 27.55 20.06
C GLN A 81 -0.84 26.85 19.33
N GLN A 82 -1.09 25.68 18.75
CA GLN A 82 -0.26 25.15 17.67
C GLN A 82 -1.02 25.31 16.35
N PRO A 83 -0.42 25.87 15.29
CA PRO A 83 -1.07 25.92 13.98
C PRO A 83 -1.38 24.48 13.56
N ALA A 84 -2.68 24.23 13.34
CA ALA A 84 -3.18 22.94 12.90
C ALA A 84 -2.36 22.42 11.70
N PRO A 85 -2.05 21.12 11.62
CA PRO A 85 -1.40 20.55 10.45
C PRO A 85 -2.32 20.81 9.25
N GLN A 86 -1.90 21.69 8.35
CA GLN A 86 -2.63 21.96 7.13
C GLN A 86 -2.81 20.63 6.39
N THR A 87 -4.05 20.17 6.30
CA THR A 87 -4.41 19.03 5.47
C THR A 87 -4.19 19.46 4.02
N VAL A 88 -2.99 19.23 3.50
CA VAL A 88 -2.66 19.49 2.10
C VAL A 88 -3.43 18.45 1.28
N SER A 89 -4.65 18.82 0.88
CA SER A 89 -5.38 18.06 -0.12
C SER A 89 -4.57 18.10 -1.42
N TRP A 90 -4.44 16.95 -2.08
CA TRP A 90 -3.74 16.90 -3.36
C TRP A 90 -4.48 17.80 -4.36
N GLN A 91 -3.76 18.76 -4.94
CA GLN A 91 -4.25 19.62 -6.00
C GLN A 91 -3.43 19.37 -7.27
N ARG A 92 -4.09 19.46 -8.42
CA ARG A 92 -3.42 19.37 -9.71
C ARG A 92 -2.40 20.53 -9.82
N PRO A 93 -1.15 20.28 -10.24
CA PRO A 93 -0.18 21.35 -10.48
C PRO A 93 -0.71 22.36 -11.50
N SER A 94 -0.35 23.64 -11.32
CA SER A 94 -0.68 24.68 -12.29
C SER A 94 0.00 24.43 -13.63
N MET A 95 -0.49 25.09 -14.68
CA MET A 95 0.10 25.00 -16.01
C MET A 95 1.56 25.48 -15.99
N GLY A 96 2.43 24.76 -16.71
CA GLY A 96 3.88 25.02 -16.76
C GLY A 96 4.74 24.06 -15.94
N TYR A 97 4.14 23.29 -15.03
CA TYR A 97 4.84 22.24 -14.29
C TYR A 97 4.98 20.96 -15.11
N HIS A 98 6.16 20.35 -15.07
CA HIS A 98 6.46 19.09 -15.74
C HIS A 98 6.63 17.98 -14.71
N LYS A 99 5.96 16.84 -14.93
CA LYS A 99 6.14 15.64 -14.11
C LYS A 99 7.49 15.01 -14.46
N CYS A 100 8.45 15.07 -13.54
CA CYS A 100 9.69 14.30 -13.63
C CYS A 100 9.56 13.06 -12.73
N ASN A 101 9.49 11.88 -13.32
CA ASN A 101 9.69 10.64 -12.56
C ASN A 101 11.20 10.38 -12.54
N PHE A 102 11.80 10.41 -11.35
CA PHE A 102 13.19 10.04 -11.15
C PHE A 102 13.25 8.63 -10.58
N ASP A 103 14.03 7.75 -11.21
CA ASP A 103 14.37 6.42 -10.68
C ASP A 103 15.87 6.42 -10.40
N ALA A 104 16.25 6.11 -9.15
CA ALA A 104 17.64 6.05 -8.72
C ALA A 104 17.97 4.60 -8.41
N SER A 105 18.84 3.98 -9.22
CA SER A 105 19.50 2.72 -8.85
C SER A 105 20.94 3.03 -8.45
N PHE A 106 21.32 2.63 -7.24
CA PHE A 106 22.72 2.55 -6.83
C PHE A 106 23.24 1.16 -7.22
N ASP A 107 24.47 1.09 -7.74
CA ASP A 107 25.17 -0.15 -8.11
C ASP A 107 25.97 -0.68 -6.91
#